data_AF-A0A1D1ZTV8-F1
#
_entry.id   AF-A0A1D1ZTV8-F1
#
_cell.length_a   1.000
_cell.length_b   1.000
_cell.length_c   1.000
_cell.angle_alpha   90.00
_cell.angle_beta   90.00
_cell.angle_gamma   90.00
#
_symmetry.space_group_name_H-M   'P 1'
#
loop_
_entity.id
_entity.type
_entity.pdbx_description
1 polymer ?
#
loop_
_entity_poly.entity_id
_entity_poly.type
_entity_poly.pdbx_seq_one_letter_code
_entity_poly.pdbx_strand_id
1 'polypeptide(L)'
;MARLGGRTALWIFWFISTVISVLFMIVGLITFVNLTNVQWNEEAGDLGAQLNGALAACFMAPVLVAVLDLSAMLILAKKTYALSGTGLSYGFLTASYLWAAIFLLLTGTTLTSVKHWTAAFEQSLLWTDSNTREFTAATVLAFLSVGGYLAMFGVLLGCHRSVKAGQMTMDEVEDRIRTLPMSDVSHQASPGPQAWSNGV
;
A
#
# COMPACT_ATOMS: atom_id res chain seq x y z
N MET A 1 -10.67 11.06 20.82
CA MET A 1 -11.42 10.66 19.60
C MET A 1 -10.54 10.39 18.35
N ALA A 2 -9.25 10.76 18.32
CA ALA A 2 -8.38 10.55 17.15
C ALA A 2 -7.89 9.10 16.88
N ARG A 3 -8.06 8.16 17.83
CA ARG A 3 -7.53 6.78 17.70
C ARG A 3 -8.37 5.84 16.82
N LEU A 4 -9.67 6.09 16.64
CA LEU A 4 -10.54 5.27 15.77
C LEU A 4 -10.52 5.74 14.30
N GLY A 5 -10.42 7.06 14.05
CA GLY A 5 -10.48 7.62 12.69
C GLY A 5 -9.34 7.17 11.77
N GLY A 6 -8.12 7.03 12.29
CA GLY A 6 -6.97 6.61 11.48
C GLY A 6 -7.06 5.18 10.94
N ARG A 7 -7.67 4.25 11.70
CA ARG A 7 -7.83 2.85 11.26
C ARG A 7 -8.88 2.72 10.16
N THR A 8 -10.02 3.38 10.32
CA THR A 8 -11.08 3.38 9.29
C THR A 8 -10.61 4.08 8.01
N ALA A 9 -9.87 5.19 8.14
CA ALA A 9 -9.28 5.87 6.99
C ALA A 9 -8.30 4.96 6.22
N LEU A 10 -7.41 4.25 6.92
CA LEU A 10 -6.49 3.30 6.29
C LEU A 10 -7.22 2.23 5.47
N TRP A 11 -8.31 1.66 6.00
CA TRP A 11 -9.11 0.68 5.26
C TRP A 11 -9.83 1.26 4.05
N ILE A 12 -10.37 2.49 4.17
CA ILE A 12 -11.04 3.16 3.04
C ILE A 12 -10.04 3.46 1.92
N PHE A 13 -8.90 4.07 2.25
CA PHE A 13 -7.86 4.39 1.26
C PHE A 13 -7.25 3.13 0.64
N TRP A 14 -7.00 2.10 1.45
CA TRP A 14 -6.57 0.79 0.96
C TRP A 14 -7.57 0.22 -0.03
N PHE A 15 -8.84 0.13 0.35
CA PHE A 15 -9.89 -0.46 -0.49
C PHE A 15 -10.04 0.27 -1.84
N ILE A 16 -10.08 1.60 -1.82
CA ILE A 16 -10.15 2.41 -3.05
C ILE A 16 -8.92 2.16 -3.94
N SER A 17 -7.72 2.16 -3.35
CA SER A 17 -6.48 1.88 -4.08
C SER A 17 -6.48 0.48 -4.68
N THR A 18 -6.93 -0.53 -3.93
CA THR A 18 -7.00 -1.92 -4.38
C THR A 18 -8.02 -2.09 -5.52
N VAL A 19 -9.18 -1.42 -5.49
CA VAL A 19 -10.13 -1.48 -6.61
C VAL A 19 -9.51 -0.96 -7.90
N ILE A 20 -8.82 0.19 -7.85
CA ILE A 20 -8.13 0.75 -9.02
C ILE A 20 -7.00 -0.20 -9.48
N SER A 21 -6.26 -0.77 -8.54
CA SER A 21 -5.20 -1.76 -8.79
C SER A 21 -5.71 -3.00 -9.48
N VAL A 22 -6.86 -3.53 -9.06
CA VAL A 22 -7.48 -4.71 -9.68
C VAL A 22 -7.88 -4.44 -11.12
N LEU A 23 -8.47 -3.27 -11.40
CA LEU A 23 -8.76 -2.88 -12.78
C LEU A 23 -7.48 -2.76 -13.61
N PHE A 24 -6.43 -2.15 -13.05
CA PHE A 24 -5.12 -2.11 -13.70
C PHE A 24 -4.57 -3.51 -13.97
N MET A 25 -4.66 -4.44 -13.01
CA MET A 25 -4.18 -5.81 -13.17
C MET A 25 -4.87 -6.53 -14.33
N ILE A 26 -6.19 -6.45 -14.41
CA ILE A 26 -6.98 -7.10 -15.46
C ILE A 26 -6.59 -6.52 -16.83
N VAL A 27 -6.66 -5.20 -16.98
CA VAL A 27 -6.41 -4.54 -18.27
C VAL A 27 -4.92 -4.63 -18.67
N GLY A 28 -4.00 -4.58 -17.70
CA GLY A 28 -2.57 -4.76 -17.92
C GLY A 28 -2.22 -6.15 -18.44
N LEU A 29 -2.83 -7.21 -17.88
CA LEU A 29 -2.64 -8.58 -18.36
C LEU A 29 -3.27 -8.82 -19.74
N ILE A 30 -4.44 -8.24 -20.02
CA ILE A 30 -5.03 -8.28 -21.37
C ILE A 30 -4.10 -7.58 -22.37
N THR A 31 -3.58 -6.40 -22.01
CA THR A 31 -2.62 -5.66 -22.84
C THR A 31 -1.35 -6.46 -23.08
N PHE A 32 -0.86 -7.20 -22.09
CA PHE A 32 0.27 -8.13 -22.25
C PHE A 32 -0.01 -9.19 -23.30
N VAL A 33 -1.19 -9.84 -23.27
CA VAL A 33 -1.59 -10.86 -24.26
C VAL A 33 -1.69 -10.27 -25.67
N ASN A 34 -2.21 -9.05 -25.80
CA ASN A 34 -2.30 -8.39 -27.11
C ASN A 34 -0.92 -8.03 -27.67
N LEU A 35 -0.03 -7.47 -26.85
CA LEU A 35 1.35 -7.14 -27.25
C LEU A 35 2.15 -8.40 -27.60
N THR A 36 1.89 -9.49 -26.87
CA THR A 36 2.44 -10.83 -27.10
C THR A 36 2.09 -11.32 -28.51
N ASN A 37 0.83 -11.23 -28.90
CA ASN A 37 0.38 -11.66 -30.22
C ASN A 37 1.01 -10.86 -31.36
N VAL A 38 1.32 -9.58 -31.13
CA VAL A 38 2.03 -8.73 -32.11
C VAL A 38 3.52 -9.07 -32.17
N GLN A 39 4.17 -9.30 -31.02
CA GLN A 39 5.61 -9.55 -30.98
C GLN A 39 6.01 -10.83 -31.73
N TRP A 40 5.19 -11.88 -31.64
CA TRP A 40 5.49 -13.18 -32.24
C TRP A 40 4.93 -13.35 -33.65
N ASN A 41 4.33 -12.32 -34.24
CA ASN A 41 3.86 -12.39 -35.62
C ASN A 41 4.88 -11.76 -36.58
N GLU A 42 5.39 -12.57 -37.50
CA GLU A 42 6.36 -12.19 -38.53
C GLU A 42 5.81 -11.10 -39.49
N GLU A 43 4.48 -10.99 -39.62
CA GLU A 43 3.81 -9.98 -40.46
C GLU A 43 3.91 -8.55 -39.91
N ALA A 44 4.16 -8.38 -38.60
CA ALA A 44 4.20 -7.06 -37.96
C ALA A 44 5.54 -6.32 -38.14
N GLY A 45 6.55 -6.96 -38.75
CA GLY A 45 7.91 -6.45 -38.80
C GLY A 45 8.63 -6.63 -37.47
N ASP A 46 9.96 -6.78 -37.53
CA ASP A 46 10.81 -7.25 -36.42
C ASP A 46 10.99 -6.19 -35.30
N LEU A 47 9.90 -5.86 -34.61
CA LEU A 47 9.81 -4.95 -33.48
C LEU A 47 10.32 -5.58 -32.18
N GLY A 48 10.73 -6.86 -32.26
CA GLY A 48 10.83 -7.82 -31.17
C GLY A 48 11.70 -7.42 -29.98
N ALA A 49 12.75 -6.63 -30.17
CA ALA A 49 13.60 -6.17 -29.07
C ALA A 49 13.03 -4.97 -28.30
N GLN A 50 12.28 -4.10 -28.98
CA GLN A 50 11.83 -2.82 -28.43
C GLN A 50 10.51 -2.96 -27.66
N LEU A 51 9.70 -3.99 -27.96
CA LEU A 51 8.48 -4.30 -27.22
C LEU A 51 8.72 -5.05 -25.90
N ASN A 52 9.88 -5.66 -25.72
CA ASN A 52 10.22 -6.46 -24.54
C ASN A 52 10.04 -5.68 -23.22
N GLY A 53 10.39 -4.39 -23.21
CA GLY A 53 10.21 -3.53 -22.04
C GLY A 53 8.74 -3.33 -21.68
N ALA A 54 7.88 -3.11 -22.68
CA ALA A 54 6.45 -2.93 -22.49
C ALA A 54 5.77 -4.23 -22.02
N LEU A 55 6.17 -5.37 -22.59
CA LEU A 55 5.68 -6.69 -22.19
C LEU A 55 6.07 -7.03 -20.76
N ALA A 56 7.34 -6.85 -20.41
CA ALA A 56 7.82 -7.07 -19.05
C ALA A 56 7.07 -6.17 -18.06
N ALA A 57 6.84 -4.90 -18.40
CA ALA A 57 6.11 -3.97 -17.55
C ALA A 57 4.63 -4.38 -17.38
N CYS A 58 3.94 -4.75 -18.46
CA CYS A 58 2.54 -5.19 -18.43
C CYS A 58 2.32 -6.52 -17.69
N PHE A 59 3.34 -7.37 -17.58
CA PHE A 59 3.25 -8.62 -16.82
C PHE A 59 3.70 -8.44 -15.35
N MET A 60 4.88 -7.86 -15.13
CA MET A 60 5.48 -7.76 -13.80
C MET A 60 4.74 -6.77 -12.91
N ALA A 61 4.22 -5.66 -13.44
CA ALA A 61 3.55 -4.66 -12.62
C ALA A 61 2.25 -5.21 -12.00
N PRO A 62 1.35 -5.87 -12.75
CA PRO A 62 0.20 -6.54 -12.14
C PRO A 62 0.56 -7.58 -11.08
N VAL A 63 1.60 -8.41 -11.32
CA VAL A 63 2.03 -9.45 -10.38
C VAL A 63 2.54 -8.84 -9.08
N LEU A 64 3.39 -7.82 -9.16
CA LEU A 64 3.93 -7.12 -7.99
C LEU A 64 2.85 -6.41 -7.20
N VAL A 65 1.91 -5.78 -7.89
CA VAL A 65 0.72 -5.15 -7.29
C VAL A 65 -0.13 -6.18 -6.54
N ALA A 66 -0.39 -7.36 -7.14
CA ALA A 66 -1.14 -8.43 -6.49
C ALA A 66 -0.47 -8.89 -5.18
N VAL A 67 0.84 -9.13 -5.21
CA VAL A 67 1.62 -9.54 -4.03
C VAL A 67 1.57 -8.45 -2.95
N LEU A 68 1.70 -7.19 -3.34
CA LEU A 68 1.61 -6.08 -2.41
C LEU A 68 0.22 -5.95 -1.80
N ASP A 69 -0.86 -5.97 -2.58
CA ASP A 69 -2.23 -5.87 -2.07
C ASP A 69 -2.57 -7.01 -1.11
N LEU A 70 -2.18 -8.25 -1.42
CA LEU A 70 -2.35 -9.40 -0.53
C LEU A 70 -1.55 -9.24 0.77
N SER A 71 -0.27 -8.86 0.67
CA SER A 71 0.57 -8.65 1.84
C SER A 71 0.06 -7.51 2.71
N ALA A 72 -0.44 -6.43 2.10
CA ALA A 72 -1.02 -5.27 2.76
C ALA A 72 -2.30 -5.65 3.51
N MET A 73 -3.19 -6.44 2.88
CA MET A 73 -4.40 -6.96 3.51
C MET A 73 -4.05 -7.77 4.78
N LEU A 74 -3.09 -8.70 4.70
CA LEU A 74 -2.68 -9.53 5.83
C LEU A 74 -2.09 -8.70 6.98
N ILE A 75 -1.26 -7.71 6.67
CA ILE A 75 -0.65 -6.82 7.67
C ILE A 75 -1.71 -5.94 8.34
N LEU A 76 -2.63 -5.35 7.57
CA LEU A 76 -3.73 -4.52 8.08
C LEU A 76 -4.72 -5.33 8.91
N ALA A 77 -5.05 -6.56 8.47
CA ALA A 77 -5.90 -7.48 9.21
C ALA A 77 -5.26 -7.87 10.55
N LYS A 78 -4.00 -8.33 10.55
CA LYS A 78 -3.27 -8.66 11.79
C LYS A 78 -3.23 -7.47 12.75
N LYS A 79 -3.00 -6.25 12.25
CA LYS A 79 -3.04 -5.04 13.07
C LYS A 79 -4.44 -4.68 13.56
N THR A 80 -5.49 -5.08 12.86
CA THR A 80 -6.87 -4.87 13.28
C THR A 80 -7.19 -5.74 14.49
N TYR A 81 -6.78 -7.02 14.46
CA TYR A 81 -7.04 -8.00 15.54
C TYR A 81 -6.06 -7.95 16.72
N ALA A 82 -4.75 -7.83 16.48
CA ALA A 82 -3.75 -8.08 17.51
C ALA A 82 -3.41 -6.87 18.41
N LEU A 83 -3.92 -5.66 18.09
CA LEU A 83 -3.62 -4.39 18.81
C LEU A 83 -2.10 -4.14 19.07
N SER A 84 -1.21 -4.86 18.39
CA SER A 84 0.22 -4.91 18.70
C SER A 84 1.00 -3.72 18.12
N GLY A 85 2.07 -3.33 18.81
CA GLY A 85 2.96 -2.19 18.53
C GLY A 85 3.47 -2.04 17.09
N THR A 86 3.90 -0.81 16.81
CA THR A 86 3.72 -0.10 15.53
C THR A 86 4.96 0.05 14.65
N GLY A 87 6.13 -0.50 15.01
CA GLY A 87 7.38 -0.13 14.34
C GLY A 87 7.57 -0.73 12.93
N LEU A 88 7.98 -2.00 12.86
CA LEU A 88 8.56 -2.58 11.64
C LEU A 88 7.55 -2.79 10.51
N SER A 89 6.35 -3.27 10.83
CA SER A 89 5.32 -3.60 9.82
C SER A 89 4.75 -2.37 9.12
N TYR A 90 4.62 -1.23 9.81
CA TYR A 90 4.21 0.03 9.17
C TYR A 90 5.31 0.61 8.29
N GLY A 91 6.57 0.54 8.74
CA GLY A 91 7.73 0.98 7.95
C GLY A 91 7.85 0.18 6.65
N PHE A 92 7.74 -1.15 6.75
CA PHE A 92 7.73 -2.03 5.59
C PHE A 92 6.58 -1.69 4.63
N LEU A 93 5.35 -1.58 5.13
CA LEU A 93 4.18 -1.26 4.31
C LEU A 93 4.36 0.09 3.59
N THR A 94 4.84 1.10 4.32
CA THR A 94 5.10 2.45 3.76
C THR A 94 6.13 2.40 2.64
N ALA A 95 7.26 1.70 2.85
CA ALA A 95 8.29 1.54 1.82
C ALA A 95 7.76 0.78 0.60
N SER A 96 6.97 -0.28 0.80
CA SER A 96 6.40 -1.09 -0.28
C SER A 96 5.41 -0.30 -1.14
N TYR A 97 4.56 0.54 -0.53
CA TYR A 97 3.66 1.42 -1.30
C TYR A 97 4.42 2.45 -2.15
N LEU A 98 5.49 3.05 -1.62
CA LEU A 98 6.33 3.97 -2.39
C LEU A 98 7.04 3.25 -3.53
N TRP A 99 7.60 2.08 -3.26
CA TRP A 99 8.29 1.27 -4.27
C TRP A 99 7.34 0.85 -5.40
N ALA A 100 6.14 0.38 -5.07
CA ALA A 100 5.13 0.04 -6.05
C ALA A 100 4.64 1.25 -6.85
N ALA A 101 4.52 2.44 -6.23
CA ALA A 101 4.20 3.67 -6.95
C ALA A 101 5.28 4.01 -8.00
N ILE A 102 6.57 3.86 -7.67
CA ILE A 102 7.67 4.07 -8.62
C ILE A 102 7.61 3.04 -9.75
N PHE A 103 7.32 1.78 -9.45
CA PHE A 103 7.23 0.73 -10.45
C PHE A 103 6.04 0.93 -11.41
N LEU A 104 4.89 1.36 -10.89
CA LEU A 104 3.71 1.71 -11.68
C LEU A 104 3.96 2.96 -12.53
N LEU A 105 4.69 3.94 -12.00
CA LEU A 105 5.11 5.12 -12.75
C LEU A 105 6.00 4.70 -13.93
N LEU A 106 6.99 3.84 -13.69
CA LEU A 106 7.86 3.29 -14.74
C LEU A 106 7.07 2.51 -15.79
N THR A 107 6.04 1.77 -15.36
CA THR A 107 5.15 1.04 -16.28
C THR A 107 4.36 2.00 -17.16
N GLY A 108 3.75 3.04 -16.58
CA GLY A 108 3.01 4.05 -17.33
C GLY A 108 3.89 4.83 -18.31
N THR A 109 5.12 5.19 -17.93
CA THR A 109 6.06 5.87 -18.84
C THR A 109 6.55 4.94 -19.95
N THR A 110 6.81 3.67 -19.65
CA THR A 110 7.20 2.66 -20.65
C THR A 110 6.10 2.48 -21.69
N LEU A 111 4.84 2.31 -21.26
CA LEU A 111 3.71 2.20 -22.20
C LEU A 111 3.50 3.48 -23.01
N THR A 112 3.67 4.65 -22.40
CA THR A 112 3.60 5.92 -23.12
C THR A 112 4.69 6.01 -24.19
N SER A 113 5.91 5.53 -23.89
CA SER A 113 7.02 5.58 -24.84
C SER A 113 6.80 4.71 -26.07
N VAL A 114 6.14 3.55 -25.94
CA VAL A 114 5.84 2.66 -27.08
C VAL A 114 4.50 2.97 -27.77
N LYS A 115 3.71 3.93 -27.26
CA LYS A 115 2.40 4.28 -27.83
C LYS A 115 2.47 4.65 -29.31
N HIS A 116 3.54 5.30 -29.76
CA HIS A 116 3.70 5.68 -31.17
C HIS A 116 3.75 4.47 -32.12
N TRP A 117 3.96 3.26 -31.61
CA TRP A 117 4.03 2.03 -32.39
C TRP A 117 2.66 1.41 -32.62
N THR A 118 1.61 1.82 -31.89
CA THR A 118 0.26 1.28 -32.08
C THR A 118 -0.26 1.54 -33.49
N ALA A 119 0.16 2.64 -34.13
CA ALA A 119 -0.18 2.94 -35.52
C ALA A 119 0.45 1.95 -36.51
N ALA A 120 1.63 1.39 -36.20
CA ALA A 120 2.23 0.32 -37.00
C ALA A 120 1.50 -1.01 -36.76
N PHE A 121 1.03 -1.26 -35.53
CA PHE A 121 0.27 -2.48 -35.23
C PHE A 121 -1.09 -2.49 -35.94
N GLU A 122 -1.78 -1.36 -36.02
CA GLU A 122 -3.08 -1.25 -36.72
C GLU A 122 -2.99 -1.63 -38.21
N GLN A 123 -1.81 -1.53 -38.82
CA GLN A 123 -1.58 -1.96 -40.20
C GLN A 123 -1.46 -3.49 -40.34
N SER A 124 -1.17 -4.21 -39.26
CA SER A 124 -0.91 -5.66 -39.27
C SER A 124 -2.17 -6.54 -39.21
N LEU A 125 -3.38 -6.00 -39.23
CA LEU A 125 -4.68 -6.69 -39.02
C LEU A 125 -4.84 -7.45 -37.68
N LEU A 126 -3.77 -7.65 -36.92
CA LEU A 126 -3.75 -8.30 -35.60
C LEU A 126 -4.15 -7.34 -34.48
N TRP A 127 -4.07 -6.03 -34.75
CA TRP A 127 -4.35 -4.99 -33.80
C TRP A 127 -5.64 -4.26 -34.15
N THR A 128 -6.61 -4.37 -33.26
CA THR A 128 -7.93 -3.75 -33.43
C THR A 128 -8.06 -2.46 -32.62
N ASP A 129 -9.08 -1.66 -32.91
CA ASP A 129 -9.45 -0.50 -32.10
C ASP A 129 -9.68 -0.85 -30.62
N SER A 130 -10.14 -2.09 -30.33
CA SER A 130 -10.28 -2.56 -28.94
C SER A 130 -8.93 -2.66 -28.24
N ASN A 131 -7.91 -3.17 -28.94
CA ASN A 131 -6.55 -3.30 -28.41
C ASN A 131 -5.95 -1.92 -28.11
N THR A 132 -6.18 -0.93 -28.99
CA THR A 132 -5.76 0.46 -28.75
C THR A 132 -6.45 1.08 -27.52
N ARG A 133 -7.74 0.79 -27.30
CA ARG A 133 -8.48 1.24 -26.12
C ARG A 133 -7.97 0.57 -24.84
N GLU A 134 -7.73 -0.73 -24.86
CA GLU A 134 -7.19 -1.50 -23.73
C GLU A 134 -5.77 -1.02 -23.36
N PHE A 135 -4.91 -0.82 -24.35
CA PHE A 135 -3.57 -0.28 -24.17
C PHE A 135 -3.59 1.12 -23.52
N THR A 136 -4.48 2.00 -24.02
CA THR A 136 -4.67 3.34 -23.45
C THR A 136 -5.22 3.27 -22.04
N ALA A 137 -6.19 2.39 -21.78
CA ALA A 137 -6.76 2.17 -20.46
C ALA A 137 -5.72 1.65 -19.47
N ALA A 138 -4.88 0.68 -19.85
CA ALA A 138 -3.77 0.18 -19.03
C ALA A 138 -2.81 1.32 -18.64
N THR A 139 -2.46 2.16 -19.60
CA THR A 139 -1.57 3.32 -19.38
C THR A 139 -2.19 4.30 -18.38
N VAL A 140 -3.46 4.67 -18.56
CA VAL A 140 -4.16 5.60 -17.67
C VAL A 140 -4.35 4.99 -16.26
N LEU A 141 -4.74 3.72 -16.18
CA LEU A 141 -4.91 3.01 -14.92
C LEU A 141 -3.60 2.85 -14.15
N ALA A 142 -2.45 2.72 -14.84
CA ALA A 142 -1.15 2.73 -14.20
C ALA A 142 -0.90 4.06 -13.46
N PHE A 143 -1.12 5.21 -14.13
CA PHE A 143 -0.97 6.53 -13.50
C PHE A 143 -2.00 6.80 -12.40
N LEU A 144 -3.24 6.36 -12.56
CA LEU A 144 -4.26 6.45 -11.50
C LEU A 144 -3.85 5.62 -10.27
N SER A 145 -3.29 4.42 -10.50
CA SER A 145 -2.76 3.57 -9.44
C SER A 145 -1.59 4.27 -8.73
N VAL A 146 -0.68 4.95 -9.43
CA VAL A 146 0.36 5.77 -8.77
C VAL A 146 -0.26 6.77 -7.79
N GLY A 147 -1.31 7.47 -8.19
CA GLY A 147 -2.03 8.41 -7.32
C GLY A 147 -2.59 7.74 -6.06
N GLY A 148 -3.24 6.58 -6.21
CA GLY A 148 -3.77 5.80 -5.09
C GLY A 148 -2.69 5.34 -4.11
N TYR A 149 -1.56 4.86 -4.62
CA TYR A 149 -0.46 4.34 -3.81
C TYR A 149 0.29 5.46 -3.09
N LEU A 150 0.49 6.61 -3.74
CA LEU A 150 1.07 7.80 -3.11
C LEU A 150 0.14 8.38 -2.04
N ALA A 151 -1.18 8.37 -2.26
CA ALA A 151 -2.15 8.77 -1.24
C ALA A 151 -2.05 7.84 -0.02
N MET A 152 -2.00 6.51 -0.24
CA MET A 152 -1.88 5.55 0.84
C MET A 152 -0.54 5.66 1.59
N PHE A 153 0.56 5.90 0.87
CA PHE A 153 1.86 6.24 1.44
C PHE A 153 1.77 7.47 2.36
N GLY A 154 1.09 8.53 1.93
CA GLY A 154 0.88 9.74 2.73
C GLY A 154 0.08 9.47 4.02
N VAL A 155 -0.99 8.69 3.93
CA VAL A 155 -1.80 8.29 5.10
C VAL A 155 -0.98 7.47 6.09
N LEU A 156 -0.16 6.53 5.60
CA LEU A 156 0.73 5.71 6.43
C LEU A 156 1.79 6.56 7.15
N LEU A 157 2.39 7.54 6.46
CA LEU A 157 3.31 8.49 7.09
C LEU A 157 2.64 9.34 8.17
N GLY A 158 1.42 9.82 7.92
CA GLY A 158 0.63 10.56 8.90
C GLY A 158 0.35 9.72 10.16
N CYS A 159 -0.09 8.49 9.97
CA CYS A 159 -0.33 7.54 11.06
C CYS A 159 0.95 7.26 11.87
N HIS A 160 2.11 7.11 11.21
CA HIS A 160 3.38 6.88 11.87
C HIS A 160 3.83 8.07 12.73
N ARG A 161 3.65 9.30 12.25
CA ARG A 161 3.95 10.53 13.02
C ARG A 161 3.07 10.66 14.27
N SER A 162 1.77 10.41 14.14
CA SER A 162 0.85 10.47 15.28
C SER A 162 1.16 9.44 16.37
N VAL A 163 1.62 8.25 15.97
CA VAL A 163 2.02 7.20 16.91
C VAL A 163 3.31 7.56 17.65
N LYS A 164 4.34 8.05 16.94
CA LYS A 164 5.60 8.48 17.58
C LYS A 164 5.39 9.61 18.57
N ALA A 165 4.55 10.59 18.24
CA ALA A 165 4.23 11.69 19.15
C ALA A 165 3.55 11.19 20.44
N GLY A 166 2.65 10.20 20.34
CA GLY A 166 2.00 9.60 21.50
C GLY A 166 2.91 8.71 22.35
N GLN A 167 3.94 8.10 21.75
CA GLN A 167 4.95 7.32 22.47
C GLN A 167 5.91 8.22 23.24
N MET A 168 6.42 9.30 22.61
CA MET A 168 7.27 10.28 23.31
C MET A 168 6.58 10.85 24.56
N THR A 169 5.28 11.17 24.48
CA THR A 169 4.54 11.65 25.65
C THR A 169 4.35 10.61 26.75
N MET A 170 4.31 9.32 26.42
CA MET A 170 4.18 8.24 27.41
C MET A 170 5.51 7.90 28.05
N ASP A 171 6.59 7.89 27.27
CA ASP A 171 7.96 7.71 27.78
C ASP A 171 8.33 8.88 28.71
N GLU A 172 7.95 10.12 28.38
CA GLU A 172 8.11 11.29 29.27
C GLU A 172 7.30 11.16 30.57
N VAL A 173 6.11 10.56 30.53
CA VAL A 173 5.30 10.30 31.72
C VAL A 173 5.91 9.17 32.55
N GLU A 174 6.42 8.11 31.93
CA GLU A 174 7.07 7.00 32.60
C GLU A 174 8.40 7.43 33.25
N ASP A 175 9.19 8.28 32.58
CA ASP A 175 10.40 8.88 33.15
C ASP A 175 10.08 9.83 34.31
N ARG A 176 8.99 10.61 34.24
CA ARG A 176 8.52 11.39 35.39
C ARG A 176 8.10 10.51 36.56
N ILE A 177 7.45 9.37 36.32
CA ILE A 177 7.08 8.43 37.38
C ILE A 177 8.33 7.78 38.00
N ARG A 178 9.33 7.43 37.19
CA ARG A 178 10.60 6.84 37.68
C ARG A 178 11.49 7.81 38.43
N THR A 179 11.36 9.11 38.17
CA THR A 179 12.13 10.18 38.85
C THR A 179 11.41 10.73 40.09
N LEU A 180 10.20 10.27 40.42
CA LEU A 180 9.57 10.58 41.70
C LEU A 180 10.44 10.00 42.83
N PRO A 181 10.89 10.83 43.80
CA PRO A 181 11.68 10.34 44.91
C PRO A 181 10.87 9.29 45.67
N MET A 182 11.48 8.11 45.83
CA MET A 182 10.93 6.94 46.52
C MET A 182 10.90 7.17 48.04
N SER A 183 10.38 8.31 48.50
CA SER A 183 10.47 8.75 49.90
C SER A 183 9.13 8.99 50.59
N ASP A 184 7.99 8.61 50.01
CA ASP A 184 6.68 8.79 50.68
C ASP A 184 5.62 7.72 50.36
N VAL A 185 6.02 6.46 50.16
CA VAL A 185 5.06 5.33 50.05
C VAL A 185 4.95 4.51 51.36
N SER A 186 5.70 4.85 52.41
CA SER A 186 5.70 4.09 53.67
C SER A 186 4.76 4.60 54.78
N HIS A 187 3.98 5.66 54.58
CA HIS A 187 3.05 6.17 55.60
C HIS A 187 1.62 6.36 55.11
N GLN A 188 1.00 5.29 54.62
CA GLN A 188 -0.46 5.14 54.70
C GLN A 188 -0.87 3.65 54.82
N ALA A 189 -0.18 2.93 55.72
CA ALA A 189 -0.72 1.69 56.25
C ALA A 189 -1.85 2.04 57.23
N SER A 190 -3.07 1.72 56.81
CA SER A 190 -4.33 1.61 57.55
C SER A 190 -4.24 1.65 59.09
N PRO A 191 -5.05 2.47 59.78
CA PRO A 191 -5.23 2.32 61.22
C PRO A 191 -5.99 1.01 61.52
N GLY A 192 -5.30 0.11 62.22
CA GLY A 192 -5.73 -0.95 63.15
C GLY A 192 -7.10 -1.66 63.01
N PRO A 193 -7.15 -2.99 63.24
CA PRO A 193 -8.41 -3.73 63.28
C PRO A 193 -9.26 -3.27 64.48
N GLN A 194 -10.47 -2.75 64.21
CA GLN A 194 -11.47 -2.54 65.26
C GLN A 194 -11.90 -3.89 65.83
N ALA A 195 -11.48 -4.16 67.07
CA ALA A 195 -12.04 -5.22 67.89
C ALA A 195 -13.53 -4.95 68.12
N TRP A 196 -14.40 -5.81 67.57
CA TRP A 196 -15.78 -5.92 68.03
C TRP A 196 -15.77 -6.59 69.40
N SER A 197 -15.90 -5.79 70.47
CA SER A 197 -16.23 -6.31 71.79
C SER A 197 -17.74 -6.58 71.85
N ASN A 198 -18.11 -7.85 71.88
CA ASN A 198 -19.44 -8.26 72.33
C ASN A 198 -19.56 -7.93 73.82
N GLY A 199 -20.50 -7.04 74.16
CA GLY A 199 -20.85 -6.69 75.53
C GLY A 199 -22.36 -6.81 75.71
N VAL A 200 -22.74 -7.92 76.36
CA VAL A 200 -23.87 -8.19 77.28
C VAL A 200 -25.07 -7.24 77.25
#